data_AF-A0A948QJD8-F1
#
_entry.id   AF-A0A948QJD8-F1
#
_cell.length_a   1.000
_cell.length_b   1.000
_cell.length_c   1.000
_cell.angle_alpha   90.00
_cell.angle_beta   90.00
_cell.angle_gamma   90.00
#
_symmetry.space_group_name_H-M   'P 1'
#
loop_
_entity.id
_entity.type
_entity.pdbx_description
1 polymer ?
#
loop_
_entity_poly.entity_id
_entity_poly.type
_entity_poly.pdbx_seq_one_letter_code
_entity_poly.pdbx_strand_id
1 'polypeptide(L)'
;MLKRIFAKVADIKLQNFFSKLKQPDFVVINDLDQITDPNQLPVEMQYVLMVRPSRYSRIRQLIQAGYGLVVVKEKQLPAELLRAVQRISMTQECTLFPWLEHALLRGQRPHWLESDQEDANNKGYSLDDELNIILQHKKEFNHFAIINTQQEFVSNHDLEFLQELNQEIFGIHAPFLAHRIAFVNAFNFQYLWKLLLATLLIAAPLAYFLEFIFPGLGKAILPLIYGSLLEIKNYINKYQLGYSAWQLRSAIIRNMPWYFIVISSAVMIQIFYYYGSYHLSALFFTLTLLLLPIVLKTKDLIKTKSNFIRLVSMGKIDPSLLSRWPLAKDGNTWWLEYFAYAITCVFILTLISLSPKLFNSGVAIALLSASPYLILFCVIQIKDALRIHEFKSQVKQALKQTIVSFER
;
A
#
# COMPACT_ATOMS: atom_id res chain seq x y z
N MET A 1 -15.31 33.43 -6.98
CA MET A 1 -13.91 33.80 -7.30
C MET A 1 -12.91 33.06 -6.39
N LEU A 2 -13.01 33.15 -5.06
CA LEU A 2 -12.16 32.44 -4.08
C LEU A 2 -12.12 30.91 -4.21
N LYS A 3 -13.25 30.23 -4.50
CA LYS A 3 -13.29 28.77 -4.77
C LYS A 3 -12.43 28.33 -5.98
N ARG A 4 -12.36 29.14 -7.04
CA ARG A 4 -11.55 28.84 -8.25
C ARG A 4 -10.06 29.10 -8.01
N ILE A 5 -9.72 30.05 -7.15
CA ILE A 5 -8.33 30.36 -6.78
C ILE A 5 -7.79 29.27 -5.84
N PHE A 6 -8.56 28.85 -4.82
CA PHE A 6 -8.15 27.75 -3.94
C PHE A 6 -8.04 26.41 -4.65
N ALA A 7 -8.95 26.09 -5.59
CA ALA A 7 -8.84 24.89 -6.42
C ALA A 7 -7.59 24.91 -7.30
N LYS A 8 -7.30 26.05 -7.98
CA LYS A 8 -6.09 26.18 -8.80
C LYS A 8 -4.80 26.15 -7.99
N VAL A 9 -4.74 26.80 -6.83
CA VAL A 9 -3.51 26.84 -6.01
C VAL A 9 -3.26 25.48 -5.33
N ALA A 10 -4.32 24.77 -4.91
CA ALA A 10 -4.20 23.41 -4.40
C ALA A 10 -3.79 22.44 -5.51
N ASP A 11 -4.40 22.51 -6.71
CA ASP A 11 -4.00 21.68 -7.86
C ASP A 11 -2.58 21.95 -8.31
N ILE A 12 -2.12 23.19 -8.37
CA ILE A 12 -0.76 23.54 -8.84
C ILE A 12 0.30 23.10 -7.82
N LYS A 13 0.05 23.25 -6.50
CA LYS A 13 0.97 22.76 -5.47
C LYS A 13 0.94 21.24 -5.33
N LEU A 14 -0.21 20.59 -5.48
CA LEU A 14 -0.32 19.12 -5.50
C LEU A 14 0.31 18.55 -6.77
N GLN A 15 0.07 19.13 -7.95
CA GLN A 15 0.71 18.71 -9.19
C GLN A 15 2.23 18.92 -9.16
N ASN A 16 2.74 19.99 -8.54
CA ASN A 16 4.18 20.19 -8.38
C ASN A 16 4.80 19.25 -7.33
N PHE A 17 4.04 18.87 -6.30
CA PHE A 17 4.45 17.83 -5.36
C PHE A 17 4.44 16.43 -6.03
N PHE A 18 3.41 16.13 -6.82
CA PHE A 18 3.29 14.90 -7.59
C PHE A 18 4.24 14.84 -8.80
N SER A 19 4.65 15.97 -9.37
CA SER A 19 5.65 16.04 -10.45
C SER A 19 7.06 15.83 -9.90
N LYS A 20 7.36 16.32 -8.69
CA LYS A 20 8.57 15.92 -7.94
C LYS A 20 8.57 14.43 -7.54
N LEU A 21 7.39 13.83 -7.35
CA LEU A 21 7.24 12.38 -7.18
C LEU A 21 7.32 11.58 -8.50
N LYS A 22 7.25 12.25 -9.67
CA LYS A 22 7.30 11.63 -11.01
C LYS A 22 8.71 11.48 -11.58
N GLN A 23 9.73 12.10 -10.98
CA GLN A 23 11.11 11.87 -11.41
C GLN A 23 11.61 10.55 -10.80
N PRO A 24 12.15 9.62 -11.61
CA PRO A 24 12.80 8.43 -11.08
C PRO A 24 13.94 8.87 -10.16
N ASP A 25 14.10 8.18 -9.03
CA ASP A 25 15.31 8.39 -8.22
C ASP A 25 16.44 7.66 -8.95
N PHE A 26 17.34 8.41 -9.55
CA PHE A 26 18.54 7.90 -10.18
C PHE A 26 19.72 8.18 -9.26
N VAL A 27 20.48 7.13 -8.92
CA VAL A 27 21.83 7.31 -8.36
C VAL A 27 22.81 7.01 -9.48
N VAL A 28 23.54 8.03 -9.89
CA VAL A 28 24.57 7.92 -10.93
C VAL A 28 25.90 7.61 -10.26
N ILE A 29 26.52 6.52 -10.71
CA ILE A 29 27.87 6.12 -10.34
C ILE A 29 28.73 6.42 -11.55
N ASN A 30 29.52 7.49 -11.47
CA ASN A 30 30.39 7.97 -12.55
C ASN A 30 31.81 8.28 -12.07
N ASP A 31 32.11 8.06 -10.79
CA ASP A 31 33.40 8.36 -10.18
C ASP A 31 34.05 7.07 -9.65
N LEU A 32 35.35 6.95 -9.85
CA LEU A 32 36.16 5.83 -9.37
C LEU A 32 36.29 5.84 -7.84
N ASP A 33 36.23 7.02 -7.23
CA ASP A 33 36.31 7.18 -5.78
C ASP A 33 35.04 6.67 -5.09
N GLN A 34 33.89 6.72 -5.76
CA GLN A 34 32.62 6.15 -5.26
C GLN A 34 32.63 4.62 -5.27
N ILE A 35 33.42 4.00 -6.16
CA ILE A 35 33.51 2.55 -6.27
C ILE A 35 34.45 1.96 -5.20
N THR A 36 35.40 2.75 -4.69
CA THR A 36 36.40 2.29 -3.71
C THR A 36 35.86 2.17 -2.29
N ASP A 37 34.83 2.94 -1.93
CA ASP A 37 34.09 2.76 -0.66
C ASP A 37 32.71 2.13 -0.92
N PRO A 38 32.52 0.85 -0.57
CA PRO A 38 31.24 0.16 -0.76
C PRO A 38 30.06 0.88 -0.10
N ASN A 39 30.28 1.66 0.97
CA ASN A 39 29.21 2.34 1.69
C ASN A 39 28.61 3.51 0.89
N GLN A 40 29.31 4.01 -0.12
CA GLN A 40 28.87 5.11 -0.96
C GLN A 40 28.01 4.64 -2.15
N LEU A 41 28.05 3.34 -2.46
CA LEU A 41 27.29 2.74 -3.54
C LEU A 41 25.82 2.49 -3.15
N PRO A 42 24.88 2.52 -4.11
CA PRO A 42 23.52 1.99 -3.89
C PRO A 42 23.56 0.56 -3.36
N VAL A 43 22.62 0.22 -2.49
CA VAL A 43 22.52 -1.12 -1.87
C VAL A 43 22.45 -2.23 -2.92
N GLU A 44 21.80 -1.94 -4.04
CA GLU A 44 21.73 -2.81 -5.22
C GLU A 44 23.12 -3.12 -5.82
N MET A 45 23.98 -2.11 -5.92
CA MET A 45 25.33 -2.23 -6.45
C MET A 45 26.28 -2.91 -5.46
N GLN A 46 26.14 -2.59 -4.17
CA GLN A 46 26.85 -3.29 -3.09
C GLN A 46 26.59 -4.79 -3.17
N TYR A 47 25.32 -5.18 -3.36
CA TYR A 47 24.95 -6.58 -3.49
C TYR A 47 25.64 -7.26 -4.67
N VAL A 48 25.55 -6.68 -5.86
CA VAL A 48 26.07 -7.31 -7.08
C VAL A 48 27.58 -7.46 -7.07
N LEU A 49 28.29 -6.47 -6.52
CA LEU A 49 29.75 -6.53 -6.34
C LEU A 49 30.16 -7.56 -5.29
N MET A 50 29.38 -7.77 -4.24
CA MET A 50 29.70 -8.80 -3.24
C MET A 50 29.41 -10.22 -3.73
N VAL A 51 28.33 -10.44 -4.47
CA VAL A 51 28.02 -11.78 -5.02
C VAL A 51 29.06 -12.22 -6.04
N ARG A 52 29.54 -11.28 -6.88
CA ARG A 52 30.63 -11.53 -7.83
C ARG A 52 31.63 -10.37 -7.81
N PRO A 53 32.67 -10.44 -6.96
CA PRO A 53 33.70 -9.40 -6.87
C PRO A 53 34.45 -9.16 -8.18
N SER A 54 34.53 -10.17 -9.05
CA SER A 54 35.10 -10.07 -10.40
C SER A 54 34.40 -9.02 -11.27
N ARG A 55 33.15 -8.63 -10.98
CA ARG A 55 32.43 -7.58 -11.69
C ARG A 55 33.03 -6.18 -11.46
N TYR A 56 33.79 -5.99 -10.38
CA TYR A 56 34.43 -4.73 -10.03
C TYR A 56 35.33 -4.21 -11.15
N SER A 57 36.18 -5.08 -11.71
CA SER A 57 37.10 -4.70 -12.79
C SER A 57 36.34 -4.24 -14.03
N ARG A 58 35.22 -4.88 -14.32
CA ARG A 58 34.37 -4.56 -15.47
C ARG A 58 33.60 -3.26 -15.31
N ILE A 59 33.04 -3.03 -14.11
CA ILE A 59 32.42 -1.75 -13.76
C ILE A 59 33.45 -0.62 -13.81
N ARG A 60 34.67 -0.85 -13.29
CA ARG A 60 35.76 0.12 -13.36
C ARG A 60 36.12 0.46 -14.80
N GLN A 61 36.21 -0.54 -15.68
CA GLN A 61 36.46 -0.33 -17.11
C GLN A 61 35.35 0.49 -17.77
N LEU A 62 34.08 0.23 -17.45
CA LEU A 62 32.95 1.03 -17.95
C LEU A 62 33.07 2.51 -17.52
N ILE A 63 33.36 2.77 -16.26
CA ILE A 63 33.52 4.15 -15.77
C ILE A 63 34.74 4.84 -16.40
N GLN A 64 35.86 4.14 -16.54
CA GLN A 64 37.06 4.65 -17.21
C GLN A 64 36.83 4.96 -18.69
N ALA A 65 35.97 4.20 -19.35
CA ALA A 65 35.55 4.44 -20.73
C ALA A 65 34.52 5.59 -20.87
N GLY A 66 34.18 6.29 -19.78
CA GLY A 66 33.25 7.42 -19.82
C GLY A 66 31.77 7.02 -19.73
N TYR A 67 31.46 5.81 -19.29
CA TYR A 67 30.09 5.41 -18.98
C TYR A 67 29.74 5.67 -17.51
N GLY A 68 28.60 6.29 -17.27
CA GLY A 68 27.97 6.32 -15.95
C GLY A 68 27.05 5.10 -15.79
N LEU A 69 27.09 4.44 -14.63
CA LEU A 69 26.14 3.38 -14.30
C LEU A 69 25.06 3.94 -13.39
N VAL A 70 23.80 3.67 -13.70
CA VAL A 70 22.66 4.23 -12.97
C VAL A 70 21.73 3.13 -12.52
N VAL A 71 21.33 3.19 -11.25
CA VAL A 71 20.20 2.39 -10.75
C VAL A 71 18.91 3.18 -10.98
N VAL A 72 18.09 2.72 -11.92
CA VAL A 72 16.80 3.34 -12.26
C VAL A 72 15.72 2.82 -11.34
N LYS A 73 15.24 3.65 -10.41
CA LYS A 73 14.13 3.29 -9.51
C LYS A 73 12.83 3.89 -10.01
N GLU A 74 12.10 3.10 -10.79
CA GLU A 74 10.80 3.50 -11.33
C GLU A 74 9.80 3.71 -10.19
N LYS A 75 9.24 4.91 -10.05
CA LYS A 75 8.34 5.29 -8.94
C LYS A 75 6.86 5.03 -9.22
N GLN A 76 6.46 4.89 -10.48
CA GLN A 76 5.07 4.62 -10.83
C GLN A 76 4.93 3.25 -11.49
N LEU A 77 3.90 2.50 -11.08
CA LEU A 77 3.55 1.27 -11.76
C LEU A 77 2.69 1.61 -12.98
N PRO A 78 3.01 1.12 -14.18
CA PRO A 78 2.20 1.36 -15.37
C PRO A 78 0.76 0.87 -15.18
N ALA A 79 -0.19 1.63 -15.71
CA ALA A 79 -1.62 1.29 -15.58
C ALA A 79 -1.97 -0.04 -16.27
N GLU A 80 -1.21 -0.45 -17.27
CA GLU A 80 -1.35 -1.75 -17.95
C GLU A 80 -0.95 -2.91 -17.02
N LEU A 81 0.20 -2.80 -16.35
CA LEU A 81 0.62 -3.77 -15.34
C LEU A 81 -0.43 -3.93 -14.24
N LEU A 82 -0.95 -2.82 -13.70
CA LEU A 82 -1.97 -2.87 -12.64
C LEU A 82 -3.25 -3.55 -13.12
N ARG A 83 -3.69 -3.27 -14.35
CA ARG A 83 -4.86 -3.91 -14.97
C ARG A 83 -4.64 -5.41 -15.16
N ALA A 84 -3.46 -5.83 -15.63
CA ALA A 84 -3.12 -7.22 -15.83
C ALA A 84 -3.12 -8.01 -14.52
N VAL A 85 -2.44 -7.48 -13.51
CA VAL A 85 -2.43 -8.06 -12.16
C VAL A 85 -3.84 -8.18 -11.60
N GLN A 86 -4.67 -7.16 -11.82
CA GLN A 86 -6.05 -7.16 -11.35
C GLN A 86 -6.91 -8.22 -12.04
N ARG A 87 -6.82 -8.36 -13.37
CA ARG A 87 -7.55 -9.38 -14.14
C ARG A 87 -7.20 -10.79 -13.70
N ILE A 88 -5.90 -11.09 -13.54
CA ILE A 88 -5.45 -12.39 -13.00
C ILE A 88 -5.91 -12.58 -11.55
N SER A 89 -5.86 -11.53 -10.72
CA SER A 89 -6.28 -11.66 -9.32
C SER A 89 -7.74 -12.12 -9.18
N MET A 90 -8.63 -11.79 -10.13
CA MET A 90 -10.03 -12.22 -10.09
C MET A 90 -10.16 -13.74 -10.17
N THR A 91 -9.32 -14.42 -10.96
CA THR A 91 -9.29 -15.89 -11.06
C THR A 91 -8.59 -16.54 -9.87
N GLN A 92 -7.88 -15.73 -9.07
CA GLN A 92 -7.14 -16.15 -7.89
C GLN A 92 -7.83 -15.69 -6.58
N GLU A 93 -9.17 -15.70 -6.56
CA GLU A 93 -9.99 -15.30 -5.40
C GLU A 93 -9.62 -13.90 -4.85
N CYS A 94 -9.26 -12.97 -5.73
CA CYS A 94 -8.76 -11.63 -5.40
C CYS A 94 -7.52 -11.64 -4.48
N THR A 95 -6.71 -12.69 -4.54
CA THR A 95 -5.41 -12.77 -3.83
C THR A 95 -4.28 -12.52 -4.81
N LEU A 96 -3.19 -11.90 -4.34
CA LEU A 96 -2.05 -11.49 -5.17
C LEU A 96 -0.77 -12.25 -4.82
N PHE A 97 -0.42 -12.26 -3.54
CA PHE A 97 0.89 -12.72 -3.08
C PHE A 97 1.27 -14.16 -3.45
N PRO A 98 0.40 -15.18 -3.32
CA PRO A 98 0.83 -16.55 -3.51
C PRO A 98 1.34 -16.85 -4.93
N TRP A 99 0.74 -16.23 -5.94
CA TRP A 99 1.10 -16.49 -7.33
C TRP A 99 2.01 -15.40 -7.91
N LEU A 100 1.82 -14.13 -7.53
CA LEU A 100 2.55 -13.02 -8.14
C LEU A 100 4.04 -13.08 -7.80
N GLU A 101 4.37 -13.41 -6.55
CA GLU A 101 5.77 -13.56 -6.14
C GLU A 101 6.45 -14.73 -6.88
N HIS A 102 5.78 -15.88 -6.97
CA HIS A 102 6.30 -17.04 -7.69
C HIS A 102 6.42 -16.80 -9.20
N ALA A 103 5.45 -16.11 -9.81
CA ALA A 103 5.48 -15.71 -11.21
C ALA A 103 6.66 -14.76 -11.48
N LEU A 104 6.85 -13.74 -10.64
CA LEU A 104 7.95 -12.79 -10.80
C LEU A 104 9.31 -13.46 -10.58
N LEU A 105 9.50 -14.19 -9.48
CA LEU A 105 10.77 -14.85 -9.13
C LEU A 105 11.15 -15.98 -10.07
N ARG A 106 10.25 -16.95 -10.24
CA ARG A 106 10.55 -18.25 -10.85
C ARG A 106 10.03 -18.37 -12.28
N GLY A 107 9.32 -17.36 -12.78
CA GLY A 107 8.59 -17.48 -14.05
C GLY A 107 7.50 -18.55 -14.02
N GLN A 108 7.10 -19.00 -12.81
CA GLN A 108 6.09 -20.04 -12.66
C GLN A 108 4.73 -19.47 -13.03
N ARG A 109 4.06 -20.14 -13.97
CA ARG A 109 2.70 -19.76 -14.37
C ARG A 109 1.74 -20.10 -13.22
N PRO A 110 0.80 -19.21 -12.87
CA PRO A 110 -0.29 -19.57 -11.98
C PRO A 110 -1.08 -20.73 -12.60
N HIS A 111 -1.57 -21.64 -11.77
CA HIS A 111 -2.47 -22.68 -12.26
C HIS A 111 -3.84 -22.07 -12.54
N TRP A 112 -4.35 -22.31 -13.74
CA TRP A 112 -5.68 -21.85 -14.18
C TRP A 112 -6.57 -23.07 -14.36
N LEU A 113 -7.83 -22.92 -13.93
CA LEU A 113 -8.88 -23.88 -14.25
C LEU A 113 -9.44 -23.54 -15.64
N GLU A 114 -10.03 -24.53 -16.30
CA GLU A 114 -10.72 -24.31 -17.58
C GLU A 114 -11.79 -23.23 -17.45
N SER A 115 -12.54 -23.22 -16.34
CA SER A 115 -13.54 -22.20 -16.05
C SER A 115 -12.97 -20.78 -15.91
N ASP A 116 -11.70 -20.64 -15.47
CA ASP A 116 -11.05 -19.32 -15.40
C ASP A 116 -10.73 -18.79 -16.81
N GLN A 117 -10.26 -19.69 -17.69
CA GLN A 117 -9.97 -19.35 -19.08
C GLN A 117 -11.25 -19.00 -19.85
N GLU A 118 -12.33 -19.77 -19.65
CA GLU A 118 -13.64 -19.47 -20.24
C GLU A 118 -14.18 -18.11 -19.78
N ASP A 119 -14.15 -17.80 -18.49
CA ASP A 119 -14.60 -16.50 -17.96
C ASP A 119 -13.75 -15.33 -18.48
N ALA A 120 -12.42 -15.52 -18.60
CA ALA A 120 -11.52 -14.52 -19.19
C ALA A 120 -11.83 -14.28 -20.68
N ASN A 121 -12.00 -15.35 -21.46
CA ASN A 121 -12.33 -15.29 -22.87
C ASN A 121 -13.69 -14.61 -23.11
N ASN A 122 -14.69 -14.93 -22.28
CA ASN A 122 -16.01 -14.28 -22.31
C ASN A 122 -15.95 -12.77 -22.02
N LYS A 123 -14.94 -12.33 -21.24
CA LYS A 123 -14.67 -10.91 -20.95
C LYS A 123 -13.71 -10.26 -21.94
N GLY A 124 -13.25 -10.99 -22.96
CA GLY A 124 -12.42 -10.48 -24.06
C GLY A 124 -10.95 -10.28 -23.71
N TYR A 125 -10.39 -11.07 -22.80
CA TYR A 125 -8.95 -11.07 -22.52
C TYR A 125 -8.40 -12.48 -22.30
N SER A 126 -7.08 -12.65 -22.54
CA SER A 126 -6.36 -13.92 -22.34
C SER A 126 -5.51 -13.86 -21.09
N LEU A 127 -5.61 -14.87 -20.22
CA LEU A 127 -4.81 -14.94 -18.99
C LEU A 127 -3.29 -15.06 -19.28
N ASP A 128 -2.91 -15.72 -20.38
CA ASP A 128 -1.52 -15.80 -20.85
C ASP A 128 -0.99 -14.42 -21.23
N ASP A 129 -1.78 -13.63 -21.96
CA ASP A 129 -1.36 -12.30 -22.40
C ASP A 129 -1.22 -11.34 -21.22
N GLU A 130 -2.15 -11.37 -20.26
CA GLU A 130 -2.03 -10.60 -19.02
C GLU A 130 -0.78 -11.00 -18.22
N LEU A 131 -0.47 -12.30 -18.15
CA LEU A 131 0.75 -12.76 -17.46
C LEU A 131 2.00 -12.28 -18.19
N ASN A 132 2.00 -12.30 -19.52
CA ASN A 132 3.11 -11.81 -20.34
C ASN A 132 3.34 -10.32 -20.12
N ILE A 133 2.28 -9.50 -20.02
CA ILE A 133 2.39 -8.07 -19.68
C ILE A 133 3.12 -7.90 -18.35
N ILE A 134 2.76 -8.69 -17.32
CA ILE A 134 3.42 -8.64 -16.01
C ILE A 134 4.91 -9.03 -16.11
N LEU A 135 5.21 -10.10 -16.84
CA LEU A 135 6.57 -10.61 -17.00
C LEU A 135 7.45 -9.72 -17.89
N GLN A 136 6.88 -8.95 -18.80
CA GLN A 136 7.62 -7.97 -19.60
C GLN A 136 8.04 -6.77 -18.75
N HIS A 137 7.07 -6.18 -18.04
CA HIS A 137 7.31 -5.04 -17.15
C HIS A 137 8.25 -5.39 -15.99
N LYS A 138 8.41 -6.68 -15.67
CA LYS A 138 9.42 -7.20 -14.73
C LYS A 138 10.80 -6.56 -14.92
N LYS A 139 11.23 -6.34 -16.17
CA LYS A 139 12.58 -5.83 -16.51
C LYS A 139 12.72 -4.32 -16.34
N GLU A 140 11.61 -3.60 -16.22
CA GLU A 140 11.58 -2.14 -16.16
C GLU A 140 11.75 -1.62 -14.72
N PHE A 141 11.50 -2.46 -13.71
CA PHE A 141 11.58 -2.06 -12.32
C PHE A 141 12.96 -2.28 -11.72
N ASN A 142 13.55 -1.22 -11.15
CA ASN A 142 14.81 -1.26 -10.40
C ASN A 142 15.93 -1.99 -11.17
N HIS A 143 16.35 -1.40 -12.29
CA HIS A 143 17.37 -1.96 -13.16
C HIS A 143 18.57 -1.01 -13.27
N PHE A 144 19.73 -1.57 -13.57
CA PHE A 144 20.87 -0.83 -14.04
C PHE A 144 20.69 -0.42 -15.49
N ALA A 145 21.02 0.85 -15.75
CA ALA A 145 21.19 1.41 -17.07
C ALA A 145 22.58 2.04 -17.19
N ILE A 146 23.15 1.99 -18.39
CA ILE A 146 24.35 2.77 -18.71
C ILE A 146 23.88 4.11 -19.28
N ILE A 147 24.40 5.20 -18.70
CA ILE A 147 24.32 6.53 -19.29
C ILE A 147 25.67 6.83 -19.90
N ASN A 148 25.65 7.06 -21.19
CA ASN A 148 26.82 7.49 -21.91
C ASN A 148 27.06 8.99 -21.67
N THR A 149 28.21 9.34 -21.09
CA THR A 149 28.57 10.74 -20.86
C THR A 149 29.38 11.37 -22.01
N GLN A 150 29.82 10.56 -22.99
CA GLN A 150 30.74 10.98 -24.06
C GLN A 150 30.25 10.68 -25.50
N GLN A 151 28.99 10.30 -25.69
CA GLN A 151 28.36 10.02 -27.00
C GLN A 151 28.93 8.83 -27.82
N GLU A 152 29.68 7.90 -27.22
CA GLU A 152 30.06 6.62 -27.85
C GLU A 152 28.95 5.53 -27.88
N PHE A 153 28.90 4.69 -28.90
CA PHE A 153 27.92 3.58 -28.92
C PHE A 153 28.25 2.53 -27.85
N VAL A 154 27.27 2.20 -26.98
CA VAL A 154 27.39 1.12 -25.99
C VAL A 154 27.60 -0.21 -26.73
N SER A 155 28.66 -0.94 -26.39
CA SER A 155 28.96 -2.20 -27.06
C SER A 155 27.96 -3.30 -26.70
N ASN A 156 27.79 -4.30 -27.56
CA ASN A 156 26.96 -5.48 -27.25
C ASN A 156 27.43 -6.20 -25.98
N HIS A 157 28.75 -6.20 -25.74
CA HIS A 157 29.31 -6.83 -24.55
C HIS A 157 28.92 -6.09 -23.27
N ASP A 158 28.80 -4.75 -23.32
CA ASP A 158 28.36 -3.95 -22.17
C ASP A 158 26.87 -4.11 -21.91
N LEU A 159 26.07 -4.31 -22.96
CA LEU A 159 24.65 -4.65 -22.86
C LEU A 159 24.45 -6.05 -22.25
N GLU A 160 25.25 -7.04 -22.64
CA GLU A 160 25.24 -8.38 -22.02
C GLU A 160 25.60 -8.30 -20.53
N PHE A 161 26.65 -7.54 -20.20
CA PHE A 161 27.03 -7.32 -18.80
C PHE A 161 25.91 -6.65 -17.99
N LEU A 162 25.25 -5.62 -18.55
CA LEU A 162 24.08 -5.00 -17.93
C LEU A 162 22.94 -6.00 -17.70
N GLN A 163 22.67 -6.88 -18.65
CA GLN A 163 21.65 -7.91 -18.49
C GLN A 163 21.99 -8.88 -17.35
N GLU A 164 23.25 -9.29 -17.21
CA GLU A 164 23.70 -10.11 -16.09
C GLU A 164 23.50 -9.41 -14.74
N LEU A 165 23.90 -8.12 -14.64
CA LEU A 165 23.71 -7.33 -13.42
C LEU A 165 22.22 -7.24 -13.05
N ASN A 166 21.36 -7.00 -14.05
CA ASN A 166 19.92 -6.87 -13.87
C ASN A 166 19.25 -8.19 -13.45
N GLN A 167 19.68 -9.32 -14.02
CA GLN A 167 19.19 -10.63 -13.61
C GLN A 167 19.56 -10.95 -12.16
N GLU A 168 20.77 -10.58 -11.73
CA GLU A 168 21.25 -10.82 -10.36
C GLU A 168 20.41 -10.06 -9.32
N ILE A 169 20.20 -8.76 -9.53
CA ILE A 169 19.41 -7.95 -8.59
C ILE A 169 17.95 -8.40 -8.58
N PHE A 170 17.43 -8.81 -9.73
CA PHE A 170 16.03 -9.16 -9.86
C PHE A 170 15.59 -10.22 -8.81
N GLY A 171 16.46 -11.18 -8.48
CA GLY A 171 16.21 -12.18 -7.44
C GLY A 171 15.85 -11.58 -6.07
N ILE A 172 16.38 -10.40 -5.74
CA ILE A 172 16.06 -9.69 -4.50
C ILE A 172 14.91 -8.70 -4.70
N HIS A 173 14.79 -8.06 -5.86
CA HIS A 173 13.73 -7.07 -6.08
C HIS A 173 12.36 -7.70 -6.33
N ALA A 174 12.27 -8.94 -6.79
CA ALA A 174 10.98 -9.54 -7.14
C ALA A 174 9.98 -9.61 -5.98
N PRO A 175 10.35 -10.03 -4.75
CA PRO A 175 9.44 -9.99 -3.60
C PRO A 175 9.02 -8.55 -3.30
N PHE A 176 9.95 -7.60 -3.32
CA PHE A 176 9.65 -6.18 -3.10
C PHE A 176 8.69 -5.63 -4.16
N LEU A 177 8.86 -6.00 -5.43
CA LEU A 177 7.99 -5.63 -6.54
C LEU A 177 6.59 -6.24 -6.38
N ALA A 178 6.48 -7.53 -6.08
CA ALA A 178 5.20 -8.19 -5.79
C ALA A 178 4.47 -7.48 -4.64
N HIS A 179 5.19 -7.16 -3.57
CA HIS A 179 4.67 -6.40 -2.44
C HIS A 179 4.19 -5.01 -2.84
N ARG A 180 4.98 -4.29 -3.63
CA ARG A 180 4.64 -2.94 -4.09
C ARG A 180 3.44 -2.93 -5.01
N ILE A 181 3.34 -3.88 -5.94
CA ILE A 181 2.17 -4.06 -6.80
C ILE A 181 0.92 -4.32 -5.95
N ALA A 182 1.01 -5.24 -4.98
CA ALA A 182 -0.10 -5.53 -4.09
C ALA A 182 -0.51 -4.31 -3.24
N PHE A 183 0.47 -3.52 -2.81
CA PHE A 183 0.23 -2.34 -1.98
C PHE A 183 -0.34 -1.16 -2.75
N VAL A 184 0.17 -0.86 -3.95
CA VAL A 184 -0.38 0.20 -4.82
C VAL A 184 -1.81 -0.15 -5.25
N ASN A 185 -2.09 -1.43 -5.50
CA ASN A 185 -3.46 -1.90 -5.75
C ASN A 185 -4.36 -1.81 -4.51
N ALA A 186 -3.83 -2.02 -3.29
CA ALA A 186 -4.61 -1.98 -2.06
C ALA A 186 -4.79 -0.56 -1.48
N PHE A 187 -3.83 0.34 -1.71
CA PHE A 187 -3.74 1.66 -1.10
C PHE A 187 -3.33 2.72 -2.12
N ASN A 188 -4.33 3.37 -2.71
CA ASN A 188 -4.12 4.71 -3.21
C ASN A 188 -4.07 5.66 -2.01
N PHE A 189 -2.86 5.95 -1.51
CA PHE A 189 -2.54 6.91 -0.44
C PHE A 189 -3.27 8.26 -0.59
N GLN A 190 -3.50 8.65 -1.86
CA GLN A 190 -4.31 9.81 -2.22
C GLN A 190 -5.75 9.75 -1.70
N TYR A 191 -6.37 8.58 -1.55
CA TYR A 191 -7.72 8.46 -1.00
C TYR A 191 -7.78 8.73 0.49
N LEU A 192 -6.80 8.31 1.30
CA LEU A 192 -6.80 8.63 2.73
C LEU A 192 -6.66 10.13 2.97
N TRP A 193 -5.83 10.81 2.18
CA TRP A 193 -5.78 12.27 2.18
C TRP A 193 -7.09 12.90 1.73
N LYS A 194 -7.71 12.41 0.65
CA LYS A 194 -9.02 12.91 0.19
C LYS A 194 -10.11 12.68 1.24
N LEU A 195 -10.08 11.57 1.96
CA LEU A 195 -11.02 11.25 3.05
C LEU A 195 -10.80 12.17 4.25
N LEU A 196 -9.55 12.32 4.72
CA LEU A 196 -9.20 13.27 5.79
C LEU A 196 -9.64 14.69 5.42
N LEU A 197 -9.35 15.11 4.19
CA LEU A 197 -9.68 16.44 3.70
C LEU A 197 -11.21 16.61 3.52
N ALA A 198 -11.93 15.58 3.11
CA ALA A 198 -13.39 15.58 3.12
C ALA A 198 -13.97 15.66 4.53
N THR A 199 -13.40 14.93 5.50
CA THR A 199 -13.81 15.01 6.91
C THR A 199 -13.56 16.40 7.48
N LEU A 200 -12.40 16.99 7.23
CA LEU A 200 -12.05 18.32 7.75
C LEU A 200 -12.77 19.48 7.04
N LEU A 201 -13.01 19.39 5.74
CA LEU A 201 -13.61 20.50 4.97
C LEU A 201 -15.13 20.41 4.81
N ILE A 202 -15.72 19.22 4.97
CA ILE A 202 -17.16 18.99 4.75
C ILE A 202 -17.81 18.52 6.03
N ALA A 203 -17.32 17.43 6.62
CA ALA A 203 -17.98 16.82 7.79
C ALA A 203 -17.86 17.72 9.02
N ALA A 204 -16.70 18.34 9.24
CA ALA A 204 -16.45 19.20 10.40
C ALA A 204 -17.29 20.50 10.40
N PRO A 205 -17.37 21.29 9.31
CA PRO A 205 -18.29 22.43 9.26
C PRO A 205 -19.75 22.03 9.39
N LEU A 206 -20.14 20.90 8.78
CA LEU A 206 -21.50 20.38 8.89
C LEU A 206 -21.84 20.01 10.33
N ALA A 207 -20.97 19.27 11.01
CA ALA A 207 -21.16 18.90 12.41
C ALA A 207 -21.17 20.12 13.32
N TYR A 208 -20.33 21.13 13.07
CA TYR A 208 -20.35 22.39 13.81
C TYR A 208 -21.69 23.13 13.64
N PHE A 209 -22.19 23.23 12.40
CA PHE A 209 -23.49 23.82 12.12
C PHE A 209 -24.64 23.05 12.79
N LEU A 210 -24.59 21.72 12.76
CA LEU A 210 -25.58 20.87 13.41
C LEU A 210 -25.53 20.97 14.93
N GLU A 211 -24.34 21.12 15.50
CA GLU A 211 -24.15 21.34 16.93
C GLU A 211 -24.72 22.70 17.39
N PHE A 212 -24.67 23.72 16.52
CA PHE A 212 -25.29 25.02 16.77
C PHE A 212 -26.82 24.94 16.80
N ILE A 213 -27.44 24.16 15.90
CA ILE A 213 -28.91 24.02 15.84
C ILE A 213 -29.42 23.08 16.94
N PHE A 214 -28.77 21.93 17.10
CA PHE A 214 -29.15 20.88 18.05
C PHE A 214 -27.91 20.39 18.81
N PRO A 215 -27.66 20.91 20.02
CA PRO A 215 -26.52 20.48 20.83
C PRO A 215 -26.50 18.95 21.01
N GLY A 216 -25.36 18.34 20.69
CA GLY A 216 -25.15 16.89 20.74
C GLY A 216 -25.27 16.17 19.39
N LEU A 217 -25.96 16.75 18.41
CA LEU A 217 -26.21 16.09 17.12
C LEU A 217 -24.95 16.04 16.24
N GLY A 218 -24.10 17.07 16.31
CA GLY A 218 -22.80 17.08 15.62
C GLY A 218 -21.88 15.97 16.10
N LYS A 219 -21.91 15.66 17.41
CA LYS A 219 -21.13 14.58 18.05
C LYS A 219 -21.52 13.19 17.57
N ALA A 220 -22.80 12.97 17.28
CA ALA A 220 -23.33 11.71 16.81
C ALA A 220 -23.04 11.50 15.31
N ILE A 221 -23.20 12.56 14.52
CA ILE A 221 -23.09 12.48 13.06
C ILE A 221 -21.65 12.40 12.57
N LEU A 222 -20.70 13.04 13.26
CA LEU A 222 -19.33 13.10 12.77
C LEU A 222 -18.64 11.70 12.71
N PRO A 223 -18.75 10.83 13.73
CA PRO A 223 -18.29 9.45 13.64
C PRO A 223 -19.04 8.61 12.59
N LEU A 224 -20.32 8.91 12.35
CA LEU A 224 -21.11 8.24 11.29
C LEU A 224 -20.59 8.58 9.90
N ILE A 225 -20.37 9.86 9.62
CA ILE A 225 -19.80 10.32 8.34
C ILE A 225 -18.42 9.68 8.14
N TYR A 226 -17.59 9.63 9.18
CA TYR A 226 -16.30 8.94 9.15
C TYR A 226 -16.45 7.47 8.74
N GLY A 227 -17.35 6.72 9.40
CA GLY A 227 -17.60 5.32 9.09
C GLY A 227 -18.07 5.11 7.65
N SER A 228 -19.02 5.93 7.19
CA SER A 228 -19.55 5.88 5.82
C SER A 228 -18.48 6.18 4.77
N LEU A 229 -17.62 7.17 5.01
CA LEU A 229 -16.53 7.53 4.10
C LEU A 229 -15.50 6.40 3.96
N LEU A 230 -15.14 5.74 5.06
CA LEU A 230 -14.24 4.59 5.02
C LEU A 230 -14.84 3.43 4.23
N GLU A 231 -16.13 3.21 4.34
CA GLU A 231 -16.82 2.19 3.57
C GLU A 231 -16.95 2.53 2.10
N ILE A 232 -17.30 3.76 1.76
CA ILE A 232 -17.33 4.22 0.38
C ILE A 232 -15.98 3.94 -0.28
N LYS A 233 -14.86 4.17 0.40
CA LYS A 233 -13.53 3.78 -0.07
C LYS A 233 -13.45 2.26 -0.32
N ASN A 234 -13.88 1.44 0.62
CA ASN A 234 -13.85 -0.02 0.45
C ASN A 234 -14.75 -0.49 -0.72
N TYR A 235 -15.88 0.16 -0.95
CA TYR A 235 -16.76 -0.12 -2.10
C TYR A 235 -16.15 0.32 -3.42
N ILE A 236 -15.52 1.51 -3.47
CA ILE A 236 -14.78 1.96 -4.66
C ILE A 236 -13.66 0.98 -4.97
N ASN A 237 -12.90 0.55 -3.96
CA ASN A 237 -11.83 -0.43 -4.16
C ASN A 237 -12.39 -1.77 -4.69
N LYS A 238 -13.50 -2.28 -4.12
CA LYS A 238 -14.15 -3.52 -4.62
C LYS A 238 -14.70 -3.36 -6.04
N TYR A 239 -15.31 -2.23 -6.35
CA TYR A 239 -15.79 -1.92 -7.68
C TYR A 239 -14.65 -1.85 -8.69
N GLN A 240 -13.54 -1.18 -8.32
CA GLN A 240 -12.31 -1.18 -9.12
C GLN A 240 -11.80 -2.61 -9.33
N LEU A 241 -11.82 -3.46 -8.30
CA LEU A 241 -11.51 -4.90 -8.37
C LEU A 241 -12.54 -5.74 -9.15
N GLY A 242 -13.48 -5.13 -9.87
CA GLY A 242 -14.39 -5.82 -10.79
C GLY A 242 -15.63 -6.42 -10.13
N TYR A 243 -15.94 -6.07 -8.88
CA TYR A 243 -17.16 -6.57 -8.22
C TYR A 243 -18.40 -6.00 -8.91
N SER A 244 -19.40 -6.86 -9.17
CA SER A 244 -20.66 -6.43 -9.76
C SER A 244 -21.48 -5.59 -8.78
N ALA A 245 -22.37 -4.72 -9.29
CA ALA A 245 -23.26 -3.91 -8.46
C ALA A 245 -24.09 -4.76 -7.49
N TRP A 246 -24.49 -5.96 -7.90
CA TRP A 246 -25.21 -6.91 -7.06
C TRP A 246 -24.33 -7.48 -5.93
N GLN A 247 -23.07 -7.83 -6.21
CA GLN A 247 -22.12 -8.26 -5.18
C GLN A 247 -21.83 -7.15 -4.16
N LEU A 248 -21.75 -5.89 -4.61
CA LEU A 248 -21.59 -4.73 -3.73
C LEU A 248 -22.81 -4.52 -2.84
N ARG A 249 -24.03 -4.58 -3.39
CA ARG A 249 -25.28 -4.50 -2.63
C ARG A 249 -25.38 -5.61 -1.58
N SER A 250 -25.09 -6.84 -1.95
CA SER A 250 -25.08 -7.98 -1.03
C SER A 250 -24.04 -7.81 0.09
N ALA A 251 -22.91 -7.15 -0.19
CA ALA A 251 -21.94 -6.81 0.84
C ALA A 251 -22.45 -5.72 1.81
N ILE A 252 -23.18 -4.70 1.33
CA ILE A 252 -23.85 -3.69 2.18
C ILE A 252 -24.85 -4.37 3.12
N ILE A 253 -25.72 -5.23 2.58
CA ILE A 253 -26.73 -5.93 3.37
C ILE A 253 -26.08 -6.86 4.42
N ARG A 254 -24.94 -7.49 4.11
CA ARG A 254 -24.20 -8.30 5.09
C ARG A 254 -23.56 -7.48 6.22
N ASN A 255 -23.34 -6.19 5.99
CA ASN A 255 -22.78 -5.26 6.97
C ASN A 255 -23.85 -4.50 7.76
N MET A 256 -25.14 -4.62 7.40
CA MET A 256 -26.28 -3.96 8.07
C MET A 256 -26.27 -4.05 9.60
N PRO A 257 -26.04 -5.22 10.23
CA PRO A 257 -26.03 -5.32 11.69
C PRO A 257 -24.98 -4.39 12.33
N TRP A 258 -23.85 -4.19 11.66
CA TRP A 258 -22.79 -3.32 12.15
C TRP A 258 -23.14 -1.85 11.98
N TYR A 259 -23.79 -1.45 10.89
CA TYR A 259 -24.31 -0.08 10.78
C TYR A 259 -25.35 0.20 11.86
N PHE A 260 -26.22 -0.77 12.15
CA PHE A 260 -27.21 -0.60 13.22
C PHE A 260 -26.54 -0.37 14.58
N ILE A 261 -25.48 -1.12 14.90
CA ILE A 261 -24.71 -0.91 16.13
C ILE A 261 -24.05 0.46 16.15
N VAL A 262 -23.45 0.89 15.03
CA VAL A 262 -22.79 2.20 14.92
C VAL A 262 -23.81 3.34 15.06
N ILE A 263 -24.96 3.26 14.38
CA ILE A 263 -26.04 4.25 14.50
C ILE A 263 -26.61 4.28 15.92
N SER A 264 -26.84 3.12 16.53
CA SER A 264 -27.31 3.03 17.92
C SER A 264 -26.29 3.66 18.88
N SER A 265 -24.99 3.39 18.66
CA SER A 265 -23.91 3.98 19.44
C SER A 265 -23.88 5.50 19.28
N ALA A 266 -24.12 6.01 18.07
CA ALA A 266 -24.20 7.45 17.81
C ALA A 266 -25.36 8.12 18.55
N VAL A 267 -26.53 7.47 18.62
CA VAL A 267 -27.67 7.95 19.42
C VAL A 267 -27.31 7.99 20.91
N MET A 268 -26.60 6.97 21.41
CA MET A 268 -26.16 6.92 22.81
C MET A 268 -25.22 8.07 23.19
N ILE A 269 -24.38 8.55 22.25
CA ILE A 269 -23.53 9.74 22.48
C ILE A 269 -24.37 10.93 22.92
N GLN A 270 -25.47 11.19 22.20
CA GLN A 270 -26.36 12.32 22.48
C GLN A 270 -27.10 12.13 23.81
N ILE A 271 -27.60 10.92 24.08
CA ILE A 271 -28.29 10.58 25.33
C ILE A 271 -27.36 10.84 26.52
N PHE A 272 -26.17 10.25 26.55
CA PHE A 272 -25.24 10.41 27.68
C PHE A 272 -24.70 11.83 27.80
N TYR A 273 -24.53 12.54 26.68
CA TYR A 273 -24.16 13.95 26.71
C TYR A 273 -25.26 14.81 27.37
N TYR A 274 -26.52 14.59 26.99
CA TYR A 274 -27.66 15.32 27.56
C TYR A 274 -27.80 15.10 29.07
N TYR A 275 -27.55 13.88 29.54
CA TYR A 275 -27.53 13.55 30.97
C TYR A 275 -26.23 13.95 31.70
N GLY A 276 -25.32 14.68 31.05
CA GLY A 276 -24.07 15.17 31.67
C GLY A 276 -22.99 14.11 31.88
N SER A 277 -23.18 12.89 31.38
CA SER A 277 -22.19 11.82 31.46
C SER A 277 -21.20 11.88 30.30
N TYR A 278 -20.28 12.84 30.37
CA TYR A 278 -19.28 13.08 29.32
C TYR A 278 -18.37 11.88 29.07
N HIS A 279 -18.01 11.10 30.09
CA HIS A 279 -17.16 9.91 29.93
C HIS A 279 -17.87 8.79 29.15
N LEU A 280 -19.15 8.53 29.43
CA LEU A 280 -19.93 7.55 28.68
C LEU A 280 -20.15 8.04 27.24
N SER A 281 -20.45 9.33 27.07
CA SER A 281 -20.57 9.94 25.74
C SER A 281 -19.27 9.80 24.92
N ALA A 282 -18.11 10.03 25.55
CA ALA A 282 -16.78 9.83 24.96
C ALA A 282 -16.51 8.36 24.58
N LEU A 283 -16.94 7.42 25.43
CA LEU A 283 -16.81 5.99 25.17
C LEU A 283 -17.65 5.58 23.95
N PHE A 284 -18.91 5.98 23.89
CA PHE A 284 -19.75 5.70 22.73
C PHE A 284 -19.27 6.42 21.46
N PHE A 285 -18.71 7.63 21.58
CA PHE A 285 -18.07 8.33 20.47
C PHE A 285 -16.89 7.55 19.90
N THR A 286 -16.00 7.09 20.78
CA THR A 286 -14.82 6.31 20.41
C THR A 286 -15.21 4.97 19.80
N LEU A 287 -16.20 4.29 20.36
CA LEU A 287 -16.75 3.04 19.80
C LEU A 287 -17.34 3.28 18.42
N THR A 288 -18.17 4.30 18.25
CA THR A 288 -18.79 4.63 16.95
C THR A 288 -17.73 4.88 15.88
N LEU A 289 -16.65 5.57 16.25
CA LEU A 289 -15.54 5.90 15.36
C LEU A 289 -14.74 4.66 14.92
N LEU A 290 -14.47 3.73 15.84
CA LEU A 290 -13.48 2.67 15.64
C LEU A 290 -14.08 1.28 15.38
N LEU A 291 -15.33 1.04 15.77
CA LEU A 291 -15.98 -0.27 15.63
C LEU A 291 -16.04 -0.71 14.17
N LEU A 292 -16.52 0.15 13.26
CA LEU A 292 -16.66 -0.19 11.84
C LEU A 292 -15.29 -0.48 11.17
N PRO A 293 -14.24 0.37 11.33
CA PRO A 293 -12.90 0.05 10.85
C PRO A 293 -12.37 -1.30 11.34
N ILE A 294 -12.51 -1.59 12.65
CA ILE A 294 -12.05 -2.83 13.27
C ILE A 294 -12.79 -4.03 12.67
N VAL A 295 -14.12 -3.96 12.58
CA VAL A 295 -14.95 -5.04 12.02
C VAL A 295 -14.61 -5.30 10.57
N LEU A 296 -14.46 -4.25 9.76
CA LEU A 296 -14.12 -4.38 8.35
C LEU A 296 -12.74 -5.01 8.17
N LYS A 297 -11.75 -4.60 8.95
CA LYS A 297 -10.41 -5.21 8.92
C LYS A 297 -10.43 -6.68 9.31
N THR A 298 -11.16 -7.03 10.37
CA THR A 298 -11.28 -8.41 10.83
C THR A 298 -11.98 -9.29 9.79
N LYS A 299 -13.08 -8.80 9.20
CA LYS A 299 -13.78 -9.49 8.10
C LYS A 299 -12.87 -9.69 6.90
N ASP A 300 -12.08 -8.68 6.55
CA ASP A 300 -11.13 -8.75 5.45
C ASP A 300 -10.03 -9.80 5.73
N LEU A 301 -9.52 -9.90 6.96
CA LEU A 301 -8.55 -10.94 7.35
C LEU A 301 -9.17 -12.35 7.26
N ILE A 302 -10.37 -12.54 7.82
CA ILE A 302 -11.09 -13.82 7.75
C ILE A 302 -11.36 -14.21 6.29
N LYS A 303 -11.79 -13.25 5.46
CA LYS A 303 -12.02 -13.49 4.04
C LYS A 303 -10.73 -13.90 3.33
N THR A 304 -9.61 -13.23 3.59
CA THR A 304 -8.33 -13.63 3.00
C THR A 304 -7.94 -15.06 3.41
N LYS A 305 -8.09 -15.43 4.69
CA LYS A 305 -7.86 -16.81 5.12
C LYS A 305 -8.76 -17.80 4.37
N SER A 306 -10.05 -17.49 4.24
CA SER A 306 -11.01 -18.32 3.48
C SER A 306 -10.62 -18.45 2.00
N ASN A 307 -10.16 -17.38 1.37
CA ASN A 307 -9.73 -17.39 -0.03
C ASN A 307 -8.48 -18.26 -0.21
N PHE A 308 -7.53 -18.20 0.73
CA PHE A 308 -6.37 -19.10 0.73
C PHE A 308 -6.78 -20.57 0.84
N ILE A 309 -7.69 -20.90 1.75
CA ILE A 309 -8.21 -22.28 1.89
C ILE A 309 -8.84 -22.76 0.57
N ARG A 310 -9.63 -21.90 -0.09
CA ARG A 310 -10.25 -22.23 -1.39
C ARG A 310 -9.21 -22.47 -2.47
N LEU A 311 -8.21 -21.59 -2.60
CA LEU A 311 -7.16 -21.75 -3.59
C LEU A 311 -6.33 -23.02 -3.39
N VAL A 312 -6.06 -23.39 -2.14
CA VAL A 312 -5.42 -24.68 -1.81
C VAL A 312 -6.34 -25.84 -2.21
N SER A 313 -7.64 -25.77 -1.90
CA SER A 313 -8.59 -26.82 -2.29
C SER A 313 -8.76 -26.98 -3.81
N MET A 314 -8.55 -25.89 -4.56
CA MET A 314 -8.56 -25.89 -6.04
C MET A 314 -7.23 -26.36 -6.65
N GLY A 315 -6.21 -26.67 -5.82
CA GLY A 315 -4.87 -27.04 -6.30
C GLY A 315 -4.08 -25.87 -6.92
N LYS A 316 -4.53 -24.62 -6.74
CA LYS A 316 -3.88 -23.42 -7.30
C LYS A 316 -2.65 -22.97 -6.48
N ILE A 317 -2.58 -23.36 -5.21
CA ILE A 317 -1.51 -22.98 -4.27
C ILE A 317 -1.09 -24.21 -3.46
N ASP A 318 0.21 -24.34 -3.18
CA ASP A 318 0.76 -25.33 -2.26
C ASP A 318 0.17 -25.18 -0.83
N PRO A 319 -0.35 -26.27 -0.22
CA PRO A 319 -0.80 -26.28 1.18
C PRO A 319 0.18 -25.68 2.19
N SER A 320 1.50 -25.78 1.95
CA SER A 320 2.53 -25.25 2.84
C SER A 320 2.42 -23.72 3.04
N LEU A 321 1.91 -23.02 2.03
CA LEU A 321 1.72 -21.56 2.02
C LEU A 321 0.49 -21.12 2.83
N LEU A 322 -0.40 -22.05 3.22
CA LEU A 322 -1.56 -21.73 4.04
C LEU A 322 -1.15 -21.10 5.38
N SER A 323 -0.07 -21.58 6.00
CA SER A 323 0.47 -21.03 7.25
C SER A 323 0.95 -19.58 7.13
N ARG A 324 1.26 -19.13 5.90
CA ARG A 324 1.81 -17.81 5.58
C ARG A 324 0.76 -16.80 5.13
N TRP A 325 -0.54 -17.15 5.17
CA TRP A 325 -1.63 -16.25 4.75
C TRP A 325 -1.62 -14.85 5.41
N PRO A 326 -1.24 -14.66 6.70
CA PRO A 326 -1.22 -13.32 7.30
C PRO A 326 -0.07 -12.47 6.73
N LEU A 327 1.08 -13.12 6.51
CA LEU A 327 2.28 -12.52 5.92
C LEU A 327 2.00 -12.09 4.47
N ALA A 328 1.24 -12.91 3.75
CA ALA A 328 0.84 -12.68 2.37
C ALA A 328 -0.26 -11.62 2.20
N LYS A 329 -0.70 -10.92 3.24
CA LYS A 329 -1.61 -9.77 3.09
C LYS A 329 -0.99 -8.47 3.59
N ASP A 330 -0.47 -8.49 4.81
CA ASP A 330 0.04 -7.31 5.49
C ASP A 330 1.46 -7.50 6.05
N GLY A 331 2.10 -8.65 5.79
CA GLY A 331 3.41 -9.02 6.36
C GLY A 331 3.34 -9.19 7.88
N ASN A 332 4.48 -9.03 8.54
CA ASN A 332 4.59 -9.01 10.02
C ASN A 332 3.89 -7.80 10.67
N THR A 333 3.30 -6.91 9.88
CA THR A 333 2.78 -5.61 10.33
C THR A 333 1.26 -5.52 10.39
N TRP A 334 0.55 -6.64 10.24
CA TRP A 334 -0.91 -6.68 10.25
C TRP A 334 -1.52 -6.11 11.55
N TRP A 335 -0.85 -6.30 12.68
CA TRP A 335 -1.28 -5.86 14.01
C TRP A 335 -1.11 -4.35 14.24
N LEU A 336 -0.26 -3.66 13.47
CA LEU A 336 0.01 -2.22 13.67
C LEU A 336 -1.25 -1.36 13.53
N GLU A 337 -2.18 -1.75 12.65
CA GLU A 337 -3.44 -1.02 12.49
C GLU A 337 -4.36 -1.17 13.71
N TYR A 338 -4.46 -2.39 14.28
CA TYR A 338 -5.20 -2.62 15.51
C TYR A 338 -4.58 -1.87 16.70
N PHE A 339 -3.25 -1.87 16.77
CA PHE A 339 -2.52 -1.12 17.78
C PHE A 339 -2.76 0.40 17.64
N ALA A 340 -2.77 0.92 16.41
CA ALA A 340 -3.16 2.30 16.13
C ALA A 340 -4.58 2.63 16.59
N TYR A 341 -5.55 1.75 16.32
CA TYR A 341 -6.91 1.95 16.81
C TYR A 341 -6.97 1.96 18.35
N ALA A 342 -6.22 1.08 19.01
CA ALA A 342 -6.14 1.07 20.48
C ALA A 342 -5.53 2.36 21.04
N ILE A 343 -4.43 2.86 20.46
CA ILE A 343 -3.84 4.15 20.83
C ILE A 343 -4.85 5.28 20.61
N THR A 344 -5.57 5.26 19.49
CA THR A 344 -6.60 6.26 19.17
C THR A 344 -7.71 6.24 20.22
N CYS A 345 -8.17 5.05 20.64
CA CYS A 345 -9.14 4.92 21.72
C CYS A 345 -8.66 5.59 23.00
N VAL A 346 -7.47 5.22 23.47
CA VAL A 346 -6.90 5.73 24.73
C VAL A 346 -6.72 7.24 24.63
N PHE A 347 -6.16 7.74 23.53
CA PHE A 347 -5.95 9.16 23.31
C PHE A 347 -7.25 9.97 23.38
N ILE A 348 -8.29 9.55 22.65
CA ILE A 348 -9.58 10.25 22.64
C ILE A 348 -10.22 10.24 24.04
N LEU A 349 -10.24 9.07 24.70
CA LEU A 349 -10.83 8.92 26.03
C LEU A 349 -10.10 9.76 27.09
N THR A 350 -8.77 9.74 27.10
CA THR A 350 -7.96 10.53 28.04
C THR A 350 -8.16 12.02 27.81
N LEU A 351 -8.17 12.47 26.55
CA LEU A 351 -8.27 13.89 26.21
C LEU A 351 -9.64 14.46 26.55
N ILE A 352 -10.72 13.70 26.35
CA ILE A 352 -12.07 14.11 26.77
C ILE A 352 -12.21 14.05 28.29
N SER A 353 -11.59 13.07 28.96
CA SER A 353 -11.64 12.96 30.42
C SER A 353 -10.90 14.11 31.12
N LEU A 354 -9.78 14.57 30.55
CA LEU A 354 -9.01 15.70 31.08
C LEU A 354 -9.71 17.05 30.82
N SER A 355 -10.49 17.16 29.74
CA SER A 355 -11.19 18.40 29.41
C SER A 355 -12.55 18.13 28.74
N PRO A 356 -13.60 17.90 29.54
CA PRO A 356 -14.96 17.68 29.03
C PRO A 356 -15.46 18.84 28.16
N LYS A 357 -14.96 20.06 28.42
CA LYS A 357 -15.26 21.27 27.63
C LYS A 357 -14.87 21.14 26.15
N LEU A 358 -13.90 20.27 25.81
CA LEU A 358 -13.55 20.00 24.42
C LEU A 358 -14.69 19.33 23.67
N PHE A 359 -15.55 18.57 24.36
CA PHE A 359 -16.76 18.01 23.78
C PHE A 359 -17.79 19.10 23.44
N ASN A 360 -17.63 20.34 23.90
CA ASN A 360 -18.54 21.43 23.52
C ASN A 360 -18.04 22.20 22.29
N SER A 361 -16.82 21.89 21.81
CA SER A 361 -16.25 22.53 20.62
C SER A 361 -16.39 21.61 19.41
N GLY A 362 -17.22 22.01 18.44
CA GLY A 362 -17.36 21.28 17.18
C GLY A 362 -16.03 21.12 16.42
N VAL A 363 -15.10 22.08 16.57
CA VAL A 363 -13.74 21.99 15.99
C VAL A 363 -12.90 20.94 16.70
N ALA A 364 -12.98 20.83 18.03
CA ALA A 364 -12.25 19.81 18.76
C ALA A 364 -12.79 18.40 18.44
N ILE A 365 -14.11 18.24 18.34
CA ILE A 365 -14.76 16.99 17.92
C ILE A 365 -14.33 16.62 16.48
N ALA A 366 -14.28 17.62 15.59
CA ALA A 366 -13.77 17.46 14.23
C ALA A 366 -12.35 16.88 14.19
N LEU A 367 -11.44 17.47 14.95
CA LEU A 367 -10.06 17.00 15.06
C LEU A 367 -9.99 15.59 15.68
N LEU A 368 -10.82 15.30 16.69
CA LEU A 368 -10.87 13.99 17.32
C LEU A 368 -11.35 12.90 16.35
N SER A 369 -12.37 13.17 15.54
CA SER A 369 -12.82 12.22 14.51
C SER A 369 -11.86 12.10 13.32
N ALA A 370 -11.01 13.10 13.08
CA ALA A 370 -9.96 13.02 12.07
C ALA A 370 -8.69 12.29 12.57
N SER A 371 -8.50 12.19 13.89
CA SER A 371 -7.32 11.58 14.50
C SER A 371 -7.04 10.11 14.08
N PRO A 372 -8.04 9.22 13.86
CA PRO A 372 -7.77 7.88 13.33
C PRO A 372 -7.12 7.90 11.96
N TYR A 373 -7.46 8.85 11.08
CA TYR A 373 -6.84 8.95 9.76
C TYR A 373 -5.37 9.36 9.86
N LEU A 374 -5.04 10.31 10.75
CA LEU A 374 -3.65 10.73 10.98
C LEU A 374 -2.81 9.59 11.57
N ILE A 375 -3.37 8.85 12.51
CA ILE A 375 -2.67 7.71 13.13
C ILE A 375 -2.50 6.58 12.09
N LEU A 376 -3.54 6.26 11.33
CA LEU A 376 -3.46 5.26 10.26
C LEU A 376 -2.46 5.67 9.17
N PHE A 377 -2.41 6.96 8.84
CA PHE A 377 -1.43 7.54 7.94
C PHE A 377 0.00 7.32 8.43
N CYS A 378 0.28 7.63 9.70
CA CYS A 378 1.58 7.37 10.31
C CYS A 378 1.92 5.87 10.31
N VAL A 379 0.96 4.99 10.62
CA VAL A 379 1.16 3.54 10.55
C VAL A 379 1.52 3.09 9.14
N ILE A 380 0.88 3.64 8.11
CA ILE A 380 1.19 3.33 6.71
C ILE A 380 2.62 3.74 6.36
N GLN A 381 3.05 4.94 6.75
CA GLN A 381 4.42 5.41 6.55
C GLN A 381 5.43 4.53 7.29
N ILE A 382 5.12 4.13 8.52
CA ILE A 382 5.95 3.20 9.31
C ILE A 382 6.01 1.84 8.63
N LYS A 383 4.90 1.30 8.12
CA LYS A 383 4.87 0.03 7.37
C LYS A 383 5.77 0.09 6.14
N ASP A 384 5.69 1.17 5.37
CA ASP A 384 6.52 1.36 4.19
C ASP A 384 8.01 1.46 4.57
N ALA A 385 8.34 2.23 5.61
CA ALA A 385 9.70 2.35 6.11
C ALA A 385 10.25 1.01 6.66
N LEU A 386 9.46 0.27 7.44
CA LEU A 386 9.82 -1.04 7.96
C LEU A 386 10.06 -2.04 6.83
N ARG A 387 9.25 -2.02 5.76
CA ARG A 387 9.44 -2.90 4.60
C ARG A 387 10.68 -2.55 3.81
N ILE A 388 10.97 -1.27 3.60
CA ILE A 388 12.23 -0.83 2.99
C ILE A 388 13.42 -1.29 3.86
N HIS A 389 13.26 -1.23 5.18
CA HIS A 389 14.28 -1.71 6.11
C HIS A 389 14.43 -3.24 6.08
N GLU A 390 13.34 -4.01 6.07
CA GLU A 390 13.34 -5.47 5.92
C GLU A 390 14.01 -5.87 4.61
N PHE A 391 13.67 -5.20 3.50
CA PHE A 391 14.34 -5.38 2.21
C PHE A 391 15.85 -5.14 2.32
N LYS A 392 16.26 -3.98 2.86
CA LYS A 392 17.69 -3.68 3.08
C LYS A 392 18.37 -4.69 4.00
N SER A 393 17.67 -5.19 5.01
CA SER A 393 18.18 -6.18 5.96
C SER A 393 18.31 -7.56 5.30
N GLN A 394 17.36 -7.98 4.48
CA GLN A 394 17.44 -9.21 3.70
C GLN A 394 18.60 -9.15 2.71
N VAL A 395 18.80 -8.00 2.04
CA VAL A 395 19.99 -7.76 1.23
C VAL A 395 21.25 -7.90 2.08
N LYS A 396 21.33 -7.23 3.24
CA LYS A 396 22.48 -7.34 4.16
C LYS A 396 22.72 -8.75 4.71
N GLN A 397 21.66 -9.53 4.95
CA GLN A 397 21.77 -10.91 5.41
C GLN A 397 22.25 -11.83 4.29
N ALA A 398 21.70 -11.68 3.08
CA ALA A 398 22.22 -12.35 1.89
C ALA A 398 23.70 -12.00 1.68
N LEU A 399 24.08 -10.72 1.85
CA LEU A 399 25.48 -10.28 1.83
C LEU A 399 26.33 -11.03 2.87
N LYS A 400 25.90 -11.10 4.14
CA LYS A 400 26.63 -11.84 5.18
C LYS A 400 26.77 -13.33 4.88
N GLN A 401 25.72 -13.97 4.39
CA GLN A 401 25.74 -15.39 4.06
C GLN A 401 26.69 -15.69 2.89
N THR A 402 26.74 -14.79 1.90
CA THR A 402 27.65 -14.92 0.76
C THR A 402 29.11 -14.77 1.19
N ILE A 403 29.41 -13.82 2.08
CA ILE A 403 30.76 -13.65 2.65
C ILE A 403 31.22 -14.92 3.40
N VAL A 404 30.37 -15.47 4.27
CA VAL A 404 30.68 -16.69 5.03
C VAL A 404 30.89 -17.92 4.13
N SER A 405 30.21 -17.98 2.98
CA SER A 405 30.44 -19.06 2.00
C SER A 405 31.70 -18.89 1.16
N PHE A 406 32.29 -17.69 1.11
CA PHE A 406 33.58 -17.44 0.44
C PHE A 406 34.79 -17.66 1.37
N GLU A 407 34.59 -17.58 2.69
CA GLU A 407 35.64 -17.85 3.70
C GLU A 407 35.78 -19.34 4.05
N ARG A 408 34.87 -20.19 3.57
CA ARG A 408 34.97 -21.66 3.63
C ARG A 408 35.38 -22.21 2.27
#